data_AF-A0A7Y4B836-F1
#
_entry.id   AF-A0A7Y4B836-F1
#
_cell.length_a   1.000
_cell.length_b   1.000
_cell.length_c   1.000
_cell.angle_alpha   90.00
_cell.angle_beta   90.00
_cell.angle_gamma   90.00
#
_symmetry.space_group_name_H-M   'P 1'
#
loop_
_entity.id
_entity.type
_entity.pdbx_description
1 polymer ?
#
loop_
_entity_poly.entity_id
_entity_poly.type
_entity_poly.pdbx_seq_one_letter_code
_entity_poly.pdbx_strand_id
1 'polypeptide(L)' 'MCTEKLTICLRVIRNAWHFHYALRLMIKVVCGGIGIALLTP' A
#
# COMPACT_ATOMS: atom_id res chain seq x y z
N MET A 1 10.33 -22.09 21.98
CA MET A 1 8.94 -21.79 22.42
C MET A 1 8.89 -20.35 22.92
N CYS A 2 7.93 -19.47 22.59
CA CYS A 2 6.83 -19.57 21.61
C CYS A 2 6.86 -18.42 20.57
N THR A 3 7.77 -17.46 20.73
CA THR A 3 7.77 -16.12 20.11
C THR A 3 7.88 -16.09 18.58
N GLU A 4 8.25 -17.21 17.94
CA GLU A 4 8.41 -17.33 16.48
C GLU A 4 7.19 -16.81 15.71
N LYS A 5 5.97 -17.18 16.12
CA LYS A 5 4.72 -16.76 15.46
C LYS A 5 4.50 -15.25 15.49
N LEU A 6 4.90 -14.57 16.57
CA LEU A 6 4.81 -13.11 16.67
C LEU A 6 5.76 -12.44 15.66
N THR A 7 6.99 -12.94 15.52
CA THR A 7 7.97 -12.40 14.58
C THR A 7 7.51 -12.48 13.13
N ILE A 8 6.91 -13.60 12.71
CA ILE A 8 6.37 -13.73 11.34
C ILE A 8 5.11 -12.89 11.14
N CYS A 9 4.16 -12.89 12.10
CA CYS A 9 2.98 -12.02 12.01
C CYS A 9 3.36 -10.53 11.91
N LEU A 10 4.32 -10.06 12.71
CA LEU A 10 4.80 -8.68 12.66
C LEU A 10 5.56 -8.35 11.35
N ARG A 11 6.27 -9.33 10.75
CA ARG A 11 6.83 -9.18 9.40
C ARG A 11 5.74 -9.08 8.35
N VAL A 12 4.71 -9.94 8.39
CA VAL A 12 3.58 -9.91 7.45
C VAL A 12 2.80 -8.60 7.57
N ILE A 13 2.50 -8.14 8.78
CA ILE A 13 1.82 -6.85 9.03
C ILE A 13 2.67 -5.69 8.49
N ARG A 14 3.98 -5.66 8.75
CA ARG A 14 4.86 -4.58 8.26
C ARG A 14 5.05 -4.62 6.74
N ASN A 15 5.10 -5.81 6.13
CA ASN A 15 5.12 -5.99 4.68
C ASN A 15 3.79 -5.55 4.03
N ALA A 16 2.66 -5.94 4.61
CA ALA A 16 1.33 -5.55 4.16
C ALA A 16 1.08 -4.04 4.34
N TRP A 17 1.57 -3.44 5.44
CA TRP A 17 1.51 -1.99 5.67
C TRP A 17 2.30 -1.23 4.61
N HIS A 18 3.53 -1.67 4.33
CA HIS A 18 4.38 -1.06 3.30
C HIS A 18 3.77 -1.21 1.89
N PHE A 19 3.26 -2.40 1.56
CA PHE A 19 2.56 -2.63 0.30
C PHE A 19 1.27 -1.82 0.18
N HIS A 20 0.48 -1.70 1.26
CA HIS A 20 -0.72 -0.85 1.28
C HIS A 20 -0.37 0.63 1.10
N TYR A 21 0.71 1.12 1.72
CA TYR A 21 1.20 2.49 1.52
C TYR A 21 1.66 2.73 0.08
N ALA A 22 2.42 1.81 -0.50
CA ALA A 22 2.87 1.89 -1.89
C ALA A 22 1.70 1.82 -2.88
N LEU A 23 0.73 0.93 -2.66
CA LEU A 23 -0.49 0.82 -3.46
C LEU A 23 -1.33 2.10 -3.35
N ARG A 24 -1.49 2.66 -2.15
CA ARG A 24 -2.19 3.94 -1.92
C ARG A 24 -1.49 5.11 -2.62
N LEU A 25 -0.15 5.12 -2.65
CA LEU A 25 0.64 6.12 -3.37
C LEU A 25 0.44 5.99 -4.88
N MET A 26 0.53 4.76 -5.43
CA MET A 26 0.31 4.48 -6.85
C MET A 26 -1.12 4.83 -7.28
N ILE A 27 -2.13 4.44 -6.51
CA ILE A 27 -3.54 4.83 -6.74
C ILE A 27 -3.67 6.36 -6.71
N LYS A 28 -3.03 7.06 -5.77
CA LYS A 28 -3.09 8.53 -5.72
C LYS A 28 -2.46 9.19 -6.96
N VAL A 29 -1.34 8.66 -7.47
CA VAL A 29 -0.70 9.14 -8.70
C VAL A 29 -1.57 8.86 -9.92
N VAL A 30 -2.07 7.63 -10.05
CA VAL A 30 -2.90 7.18 -11.18
C VAL A 30 -4.25 7.92 -11.20
N CYS A 31 -4.98 7.99 -10.09
CA CYS A 31 -6.23 8.75 -10.01
C CYS A 31 -6.01 10.26 -10.10
N GLY A 32 -4.84 10.78 -9.70
CA GLY A 32 -4.47 12.18 -9.94
C GLY A 32 -4.29 12.47 -11.43
N GLY A 33 -3.48 11.68 -12.13
CA GLY A 33 -3.23 11.85 -13.57
C GLY A 33 -4.47 11.58 -14.43
N ILE A 34 -5.14 10.44 -14.21
CA ILE A 34 -6.38 10.09 -14.93
C ILE A 34 -7.50 11.06 -14.57
N GLY A 35 -7.62 11.47 -13.31
CA GLY A 35 -8.63 12.44 -12.87
C GLY A 35 -8.47 13.78 -13.57
N ILE A 36 -7.23 14.31 -13.66
CA ILE A 36 -6.95 15.56 -14.38
C ILE A 36 -7.18 15.42 -15.89
N ALA A 37 -6.77 14.29 -16.49
CA ALA A 37 -6.97 14.01 -17.90
C ALA A 37 -8.45 13.80 -18.29
N LEU A 38 -9.30 13.35 -17.36
CA LEU A 38 -10.75 13.21 -17.58
C LEU A 38 -11.52 14.51 -17.30
N LEU A 39 -11.02 15.36 -16.38
CA LEU A 39 -11.62 16.65 -16.06
C LEU A 39 -11.27 17.75 -17.09
N THR A 40 -10.30 17.48 -17.96
CA THR A 40 -9.86 18.37 -19.05
C THR A 40 -10.27 17.73 -20.39
N PRO A 41 -11.45 18.07 -20.94
CA PRO A 41 -11.88 17.57 -22.25
C PRO A 41 -11.07 18.15 -23.42
#